data_AF-A0A1E1VY44-F1
#
_entry.id   AF-A0A1E1VY44-F1
#
_cell.length_a   1.000
_cell.length_b   1.000
_cell.length_c   1.000
_cell.angle_alpha   90.00
_cell.angle_beta   90.00
_cell.angle_gamma   90.00
#
_symmetry.space_group_name_H-M   'P 1'
#
loop_
_entity.id
_entity.type
_entity.pdbx_description
1 polymer ?
#
loop_
_entity_poly.entity_id
_entity_poly.type
_entity_poly.pdbx_seq_one_letter_code
_entity_poly.pdbx_strand_id
1 'polypeptide(L)'
;PGQSLLAKQENGSPGASQPQSSNGETTPTSTPKKANNSLILFFRKFYSLAVVRMNDLCTRLRLTDEELKRKIWTCLEHSIMNQTQLMKDRHLDQILMCAVYVICKVSTNASNPVERTFAEIMRCYRQRPLADNHVYRSVLIKQGAGDSSPERGDLINFYNKVYVQCMQNFALRFTGRHKDECGLSPLPTGRGEAAYSPGGQRVSERHQLY
;
A
#
# COMPACT_ATOMS: atom_id res chain seq x y z
N PRO A 1 19.74 4.52 -37.16
CA PRO A 1 20.99 5.15 -37.64
C PRO A 1 21.40 6.30 -36.71
N GLY A 2 22.39 6.04 -35.84
CA GLY A 2 22.92 7.01 -34.89
C GLY A 2 24.12 7.78 -35.43
N GLN A 3 24.36 8.97 -34.87
CA GLN A 3 25.60 9.78 -34.84
C GLN A 3 25.34 10.83 -33.72
N SER A 4 26.07 10.97 -32.61
CA SER A 4 27.49 10.90 -32.24
C SER A 4 28.26 12.21 -32.44
N LEU A 5 28.62 12.82 -31.28
CA LEU A 5 29.90 13.44 -30.88
C LEU A 5 30.39 14.78 -31.49
N LEU A 6 30.44 15.79 -30.58
CA LEU A 6 31.57 16.65 -30.19
C LEU A 6 32.62 17.10 -31.23
N ALA A 7 32.91 18.42 -31.30
CA ALA A 7 34.27 18.98 -31.14
C ALA A 7 34.34 20.53 -31.19
N LYS A 8 35.06 21.09 -30.18
CA LYS A 8 36.10 22.15 -30.19
C LYS A 8 35.78 23.59 -30.68
N GLN A 9 36.53 24.65 -30.33
CA GLN A 9 37.40 25.12 -29.23
C GLN A 9 37.98 26.48 -29.72
N GLU A 10 38.45 27.34 -28.79
CA GLU A 10 39.37 28.50 -28.95
C GLU A 10 38.81 29.85 -29.43
N ASN A 11 39.34 31.01 -29.06
CA ASN A 11 40.14 31.56 -27.94
C ASN A 11 40.25 33.08 -28.25
N GLY A 12 40.32 33.99 -27.26
CA GLY A 12 40.57 35.42 -27.55
C GLY A 12 40.40 36.39 -26.37
N SER A 13 41.52 36.70 -25.70
CA SER A 13 41.77 37.87 -24.82
C SER A 13 42.52 38.96 -25.63
N PRO A 14 42.78 40.22 -25.17
CA PRO A 14 42.79 40.73 -23.78
C PRO A 14 42.24 42.19 -23.56
N GLY A 15 42.18 42.64 -22.29
CA GLY A 15 42.35 44.08 -21.97
C GLY A 15 41.47 44.72 -20.89
N ALA A 16 42.02 44.77 -19.66
CA ALA A 16 42.03 45.88 -18.68
C ALA A 16 40.73 46.47 -18.02
N SER A 17 40.88 46.62 -16.69
CA SER A 17 40.33 47.67 -15.80
C SER A 17 39.03 47.40 -15.02
N GLN A 18 39.19 47.33 -13.68
CA GLN A 18 38.14 47.40 -12.65
C GLN A 18 37.43 48.78 -12.66
N PRO A 19 36.18 48.87 -12.17
CA PRO A 19 35.97 49.16 -10.75
C PRO A 19 34.84 48.33 -10.08
N GLN A 20 34.93 48.28 -8.75
CA GLN A 20 33.96 47.69 -7.83
C GLN A 20 32.54 48.24 -8.05
N SER A 21 31.54 47.36 -8.03
CA SER A 21 30.16 47.69 -7.69
C SER A 21 29.46 46.45 -7.13
N SER A 22 28.92 46.63 -5.93
CA SER A 22 28.08 45.69 -5.19
C SER A 22 26.76 45.42 -5.91
N ASN A 23 26.40 44.15 -6.07
CA ASN A 23 25.05 43.58 -6.19
C ASN A 23 25.28 42.05 -6.09
N GLY A 24 24.67 41.30 -5.16
CA GLY A 24 23.24 41.02 -5.09
C GLY A 24 22.98 39.67 -5.77
N GLU A 25 22.50 38.68 -5.01
CA GLU A 25 21.97 37.37 -5.46
C GLU A 25 23.00 36.33 -5.96
N THR A 26 23.05 35.08 -5.48
CA THR A 26 21.98 34.11 -5.23
C THR A 26 22.47 33.04 -4.24
N THR A 27 21.75 32.82 -3.15
CA THR A 27 21.85 31.57 -2.38
C THR A 27 20.79 30.60 -2.92
N PRO A 28 21.12 29.34 -3.25
CA PRO A 28 20.10 28.34 -3.57
C PRO A 28 19.42 27.95 -2.26
N THR A 29 18.33 28.64 -1.92
CA THR A 29 17.47 28.22 -0.81
C THR A 29 16.76 26.94 -1.25
N SER A 30 17.40 25.80 -0.97
CA SER A 30 16.75 24.51 -0.96
C SER A 30 15.65 24.57 0.09
N THR A 31 14.42 24.86 -0.35
CA THR A 31 13.26 24.78 0.52
C THR A 31 13.20 23.33 1.04
N PRO A 32 13.20 23.10 2.37
CA PRO A 32 13.06 21.75 2.89
C PRO A 32 11.70 21.24 2.45
N LYS A 33 11.68 20.12 1.71
CA LYS A 33 10.45 19.43 1.30
C LYS A 33 9.59 19.24 2.54
N LYS A 34 8.55 20.06 2.69
CA LYS A 34 7.59 19.92 3.79
C LYS A 34 7.07 18.49 3.75
N ALA A 35 7.33 17.72 4.80
CA ALA A 35 6.75 16.41 4.95
C ALA A 35 5.22 16.54 4.79
N ASN A 36 4.63 15.71 3.94
CA ASN A 36 3.19 15.73 3.68
C ASN A 36 2.44 15.23 4.92
N ASN A 37 2.25 16.11 5.92
CA ASN A 37 1.67 15.77 7.22
C ASN A 37 0.30 15.10 7.09
N SER A 38 -0.53 15.53 6.13
CA SER A 38 -1.83 14.91 5.86
C SER A 38 -1.71 13.48 5.35
N LEU A 39 -0.76 13.20 4.46
CA LEU A 39 -0.52 11.86 3.92
C LEU A 39 0.00 10.91 5.00
N ILE A 40 0.89 11.40 5.87
CA ILE A 40 1.40 10.65 7.03
C ILE A 40 0.24 10.30 7.97
N LEU A 41 -0.61 11.28 8.30
CA LEU A 41 -1.78 11.05 9.16
C LEU A 41 -2.79 10.08 8.53
N PHE A 42 -3.00 10.18 7.21
CA PHE A 42 -3.84 9.26 6.46
C PHE A 42 -3.31 7.83 6.58
N PHE A 43 -2.05 7.57 6.23
CA PHE A 43 -1.49 6.22 6.30
C PHE A 43 -1.44 5.68 7.73
N ARG A 44 -1.18 6.52 8.73
CA ARG A 44 -1.26 6.11 10.14
C ARG A 44 -2.64 5.57 10.49
N LYS A 45 -3.71 6.28 10.11
CA LYS A 45 -5.10 5.82 10.34
C LYS A 45 -5.43 4.60 9.48
N PHE A 46 -5.02 4.60 8.22
CA PHE A 46 -5.26 3.53 7.26
C PHE A 46 -4.65 2.21 7.74
N TYR A 47 -3.40 2.23 8.20
CA TYR A 47 -2.72 1.06 8.72
C TYR A 47 -3.23 0.58 10.07
N SER A 48 -3.59 1.51 10.96
CA SER A 48 -4.26 1.14 12.20
C SER A 48 -5.56 0.37 11.90
N LEU A 49 -6.37 0.85 10.94
CA LEU A 49 -7.56 0.13 10.49
C LEU A 49 -7.21 -1.22 9.85
N ALA A 50 -6.22 -1.26 8.96
CA ALA A 50 -5.82 -2.48 8.26
C ALA A 50 -5.36 -3.58 9.22
N VAL A 51 -4.55 -3.26 10.24
CA VAL A 51 -4.11 -4.23 11.26
C VAL A 51 -5.27 -4.74 12.09
N VAL A 52 -6.14 -3.86 12.59
CA VAL A 52 -7.32 -4.26 13.35
C VAL A 52 -8.18 -5.19 12.51
N ARG A 53 -8.37 -4.85 11.22
CA ARG A 53 -9.14 -5.66 10.31
C ARG A 53 -8.45 -6.99 9.98
N MET A 54 -7.14 -7.02 9.83
CA MET A 54 -6.39 -8.25 9.60
C MET A 54 -6.50 -9.18 10.80
N ASN A 55 -6.26 -8.67 12.01
CA ASN A 55 -6.27 -9.45 13.24
C ASN A 55 -7.64 -10.07 13.52
N ASP A 56 -8.73 -9.31 13.40
CA ASP A 56 -10.08 -9.87 13.59
C ASP A 56 -10.39 -10.99 12.57
N LEU A 57 -9.98 -10.83 11.30
CA LEU A 57 -10.17 -11.87 10.30
C LEU A 57 -9.32 -13.13 10.59
N CYS A 58 -8.04 -12.94 10.95
CA CYS A 58 -7.15 -14.03 11.34
C CYS A 58 -7.67 -14.79 12.58
N THR A 59 -8.16 -14.07 13.59
CA THR A 59 -8.76 -14.67 14.80
C THR A 59 -9.99 -15.50 14.46
N ARG A 60 -10.89 -14.99 13.60
CA ARG A 60 -12.08 -15.75 13.15
C ARG A 60 -11.71 -16.98 12.34
N LEU A 61 -10.65 -16.88 11.54
CA LEU A 61 -10.08 -18.02 10.83
C LEU A 61 -9.32 -18.96 11.77
N ARG A 62 -9.11 -18.65 13.04
CA ARG A 62 -8.27 -19.46 13.96
C ARG A 62 -6.82 -19.59 13.48
N LEU A 63 -6.28 -18.53 12.88
CA LEU A 63 -4.85 -18.40 12.58
C LEU A 63 -4.17 -17.87 13.84
N THR A 64 -3.54 -18.76 14.61
CA THR A 64 -2.90 -18.42 15.91
C THR A 64 -1.41 -18.18 15.81
N ASP A 65 -0.77 -18.63 14.72
CA ASP A 65 0.67 -18.42 14.51
C ASP A 65 0.99 -16.94 14.24
N GLU A 66 1.73 -16.33 15.15
CA GLU A 66 2.17 -14.94 15.06
C GLU A 66 3.16 -14.70 13.93
N GLU A 67 3.98 -15.69 13.56
CA GLU A 67 4.86 -15.59 12.40
C GLU A 67 4.03 -15.52 11.10
N LEU A 68 3.01 -16.36 10.99
CA LEU A 68 2.08 -16.32 9.86
C LEU A 68 1.34 -14.98 9.80
N LYS A 69 0.85 -14.44 10.92
CA LYS A 69 0.20 -13.12 10.97
C LYS A 69 1.15 -12.01 10.52
N ARG A 70 2.42 -12.04 10.91
CA ARG A 70 3.44 -11.08 10.42
C ARG A 70 3.67 -11.20 8.91
N LYS A 71 3.67 -12.41 8.35
CA LYS A 71 3.75 -12.62 6.89
C LYS A 71 2.52 -12.06 6.17
N ILE A 72 1.31 -12.28 6.71
CA ILE A 72 0.07 -11.70 6.20
C ILE A 72 0.14 -10.16 6.22
N TRP A 73 0.56 -9.58 7.35
CA TRP A 73 0.73 -8.13 7.47
C TRP A 73 1.70 -7.57 6.45
N THR A 74 2.89 -8.18 6.35
CA THR A 74 3.94 -7.75 5.41
C THR A 74 3.45 -7.82 3.96
N CYS A 75 2.71 -8.88 3.60
CA CYS A 75 2.09 -9.02 2.28
C CYS A 75 1.02 -7.96 2.01
N LEU A 76 0.15 -7.70 2.99
CA LEU A 76 -0.88 -6.67 2.89
C LEU A 76 -0.25 -5.27 2.74
N GLU A 77 0.72 -4.93 3.58
CA GLU A 77 1.40 -3.64 3.54
C GLU A 77 2.11 -3.42 2.20
N HIS A 78 2.85 -4.41 1.71
CA HIS A 78 3.50 -4.35 0.39
C HIS A 78 2.48 -4.16 -0.73
N SER A 79 1.34 -4.86 -0.66
CA SER A 79 0.25 -4.70 -1.63
C SER A 79 -0.30 -3.27 -1.67
N ILE A 80 -0.35 -2.59 -0.51
CA ILE A 80 -0.86 -1.23 -0.38
C ILE A 80 0.17 -0.18 -0.82
N MET A 81 1.43 -0.35 -0.43
CA MET A 81 2.48 0.68 -0.61
C MET A 81 3.24 0.57 -1.92
N ASN A 82 3.55 -0.65 -2.34
CA ASN A 82 4.41 -0.88 -3.50
C ASN A 82 3.58 -1.20 -4.74
N GLN A 83 2.38 -1.75 -4.57
CA GLN A 83 1.45 -2.06 -5.65
C GLN A 83 0.20 -1.19 -5.54
N THR A 84 0.35 0.13 -5.46
CA THR A 84 -0.73 1.10 -5.20
C THR A 84 -1.91 1.01 -6.18
N GLN A 85 -1.67 0.56 -7.41
CA GLN A 85 -2.71 0.24 -8.40
C GLN A 85 -3.69 -0.84 -7.91
N LEU A 86 -3.31 -1.64 -6.91
CA LEU A 86 -4.18 -2.59 -6.25
C LEU A 86 -5.27 -1.92 -5.39
N MET A 87 -5.04 -0.70 -4.92
CA MET A 87 -6.01 0.03 -4.11
C MET A 87 -6.92 0.94 -4.95
N LYS A 88 -6.49 1.32 -6.16
CA LYS A 88 -7.25 2.23 -7.02
C LYS A 88 -8.61 1.61 -7.38
N ASP A 89 -9.68 2.35 -7.06
CA ASP A 89 -11.08 1.98 -7.29
C ASP A 89 -11.48 0.62 -6.67
N ARG A 90 -10.76 0.23 -5.61
CA ARG A 90 -10.94 -1.04 -4.90
C ARG A 90 -10.99 -0.85 -3.39
N HIS A 91 -11.56 -1.84 -2.73
CA HIS A 91 -11.78 -1.83 -1.29
C HIS A 91 -10.62 -2.49 -0.55
N LEU A 92 -10.20 -1.93 0.58
CA LEU A 92 -9.13 -2.50 1.42
C LEU A 92 -9.37 -3.98 1.74
N ASP A 93 -10.60 -4.37 2.05
CA ASP A 93 -10.89 -5.75 2.46
C ASP A 93 -10.75 -6.74 1.30
N GLN A 94 -10.83 -6.31 0.03
CA GLN A 94 -10.52 -7.16 -1.12
C GLN A 94 -9.04 -7.57 -1.10
N ILE A 95 -8.17 -6.60 -0.78
CA ILE A 95 -6.71 -6.78 -0.74
C ILE A 95 -6.34 -7.60 0.49
N LEU A 96 -6.97 -7.33 1.64
CA LEU A 96 -6.81 -8.12 2.86
C LEU A 96 -7.17 -9.60 2.64
N MET A 97 -8.34 -9.90 2.06
CA MET A 97 -8.76 -11.28 1.83
C MET A 97 -7.80 -12.00 0.86
N CYS A 98 -7.30 -11.31 -0.17
CA CYS A 98 -6.29 -11.86 -1.09
C CYS A 98 -4.93 -12.10 -0.40
N ALA A 99 -4.49 -11.18 0.45
CA ALA A 99 -3.25 -11.30 1.22
C ALA A 99 -3.31 -12.49 2.19
N VAL A 100 -4.43 -12.66 2.90
CA VAL A 100 -4.66 -13.83 3.77
C VAL A 100 -4.62 -15.11 2.94
N TYR A 101 -5.36 -15.18 1.83
CA TYR A 101 -5.40 -16.37 0.98
C TYR A 101 -4.01 -16.76 0.47
N VAL A 102 -3.28 -15.83 -0.14
CA VAL A 102 -1.99 -16.14 -0.77
C VAL A 102 -0.96 -16.58 0.26
N ILE A 103 -0.93 -15.94 1.44
CA ILE A 103 0.04 -16.29 2.49
C ILE A 103 -0.28 -17.64 3.12
N CYS A 104 -1.56 -17.92 3.38
CA CYS A 104 -1.99 -19.26 3.82
C CYS A 104 -1.60 -20.32 2.79
N LYS A 105 -1.81 -20.06 1.50
CA LYS A 105 -1.50 -20.99 0.42
C LYS A 105 0.00 -21.26 0.26
N VAL A 106 0.86 -20.25 0.34
CA VAL A 106 2.32 -20.44 0.16
C VAL A 106 3.04 -20.90 1.43
N SER A 107 2.43 -20.71 2.61
CA SER A 107 3.00 -21.13 3.90
C SER A 107 2.54 -22.53 4.32
N THR A 108 1.50 -23.07 3.67
CA THR A 108 1.01 -24.42 3.96
C THR A 108 2.07 -25.47 3.61
N ASN A 109 2.24 -26.45 4.50
CA ASN A 109 3.14 -27.59 4.28
C ASN A 109 2.58 -28.82 5.01
N ALA A 110 3.14 -30.00 4.73
CA ALA A 110 2.61 -31.27 5.22
C ALA A 110 2.54 -31.37 6.76
N SER A 111 3.42 -30.67 7.50
CA SER A 111 3.44 -30.67 8.96
C SER A 111 2.64 -29.51 9.60
N ASN A 112 2.31 -28.47 8.83
CA ASN A 112 1.54 -27.32 9.29
C ASN A 112 0.54 -26.87 8.20
N PRO A 113 -0.62 -27.54 8.08
CA PRO A 113 -1.65 -27.17 7.12
C PRO A 113 -2.35 -25.88 7.56
N VAL A 114 -2.06 -24.79 6.87
CA VAL A 114 -2.64 -23.46 7.13
C VAL A 114 -3.44 -22.92 5.95
N GLU A 115 -3.62 -23.73 4.90
CA GLU A 115 -4.38 -23.32 3.73
C GLU A 115 -5.82 -22.92 4.09
N ARG A 116 -6.33 -21.92 3.37
CA ARG A 116 -7.71 -21.45 3.50
C ARG A 116 -8.30 -21.22 2.14
N THR A 117 -9.53 -21.68 1.97
CA THR A 117 -10.32 -21.42 0.77
C THR A 117 -10.89 -20.00 0.81
N PHE A 118 -11.15 -19.42 -0.36
CA PHE A 118 -11.88 -18.15 -0.43
C PHE A 118 -13.26 -18.24 0.22
N ALA A 119 -13.92 -19.40 0.14
CA ALA A 119 -15.22 -19.62 0.78
C ALA A 119 -15.16 -19.46 2.30
N GLU A 120 -14.14 -20.02 2.95
CA GLU A 120 -13.91 -19.86 4.40
C GLU A 120 -13.58 -18.42 4.77
N ILE A 121 -12.69 -17.79 4.01
CA ILE A 121 -12.30 -16.39 4.22
C ILE A 121 -13.53 -15.47 4.12
N MET A 122 -14.34 -15.60 3.06
CA MET A 122 -15.55 -14.81 2.85
C MET A 122 -16.65 -15.14 3.88
N ARG A 123 -16.71 -16.37 4.40
CA ARG A 123 -17.60 -16.74 5.51
C ARG A 123 -17.22 -15.99 6.78
N CYS A 124 -15.94 -15.96 7.16
CA CYS A 124 -15.47 -15.23 8.34
C CYS A 124 -15.62 -13.72 8.17
N TYR A 125 -15.35 -13.19 6.97
CA TYR A 125 -15.50 -11.78 6.65
C TYR A 125 -16.93 -11.25 6.91
N ARG A 126 -17.94 -11.99 6.45
CA ARG A 126 -19.37 -11.63 6.59
C ARG A 126 -19.88 -11.51 8.02
N GLN A 127 -19.17 -12.06 8.99
CA GLN A 127 -19.57 -11.97 10.40
C GLN A 127 -19.29 -10.59 11.01
N ARG A 128 -18.67 -9.68 10.25
CA ARG A 128 -18.47 -8.31 10.69
C ARG A 128 -19.75 -7.50 10.57
N PRO A 129 -20.06 -6.63 11.55
CA PRO A 129 -21.25 -5.79 11.51
C PRO A 129 -21.37 -4.88 10.28
N LEU A 130 -20.24 -4.50 9.66
CA LEU A 130 -20.18 -3.59 8.51
C LEU A 130 -19.75 -4.29 7.22
N ALA A 131 -19.75 -5.62 7.17
CA ALA A 131 -19.37 -6.34 5.95
C ALA A 131 -20.50 -6.27 4.91
N ASP A 132 -20.14 -5.86 3.70
CA ASP A 132 -21.03 -5.88 2.54
C ASP A 132 -20.61 -7.00 1.57
N ASN A 133 -21.59 -7.75 1.09
CA ASN A 133 -21.38 -8.79 0.10
C ASN A 133 -20.85 -8.26 -1.23
N HIS A 134 -21.19 -7.02 -1.60
CA HIS A 134 -20.68 -6.36 -2.80
C HIS A 134 -19.15 -6.33 -2.83
N VAL A 135 -18.51 -6.22 -1.66
CA VAL A 135 -17.04 -6.16 -1.52
C VAL A 135 -16.34 -7.34 -2.16
N TYR A 136 -16.92 -8.55 -2.11
CA TYR A 136 -16.33 -9.75 -2.72
C TYR A 136 -17.13 -10.30 -3.92
N ARG A 137 -18.35 -9.82 -4.16
CA ARG A 137 -19.17 -10.24 -5.32
C ARG A 137 -18.96 -9.37 -6.55
N SER A 138 -18.55 -8.11 -6.38
CA SER A 138 -18.38 -7.15 -7.47
C SER A 138 -17.11 -6.33 -7.25
N VAL A 139 -15.99 -6.89 -7.67
CA VAL A 139 -14.65 -6.35 -7.61
C VAL A 139 -14.25 -5.86 -9.00
N LEU A 140 -13.64 -4.67 -9.06
CA LEU A 140 -13.13 -4.14 -10.32
C LEU A 140 -11.98 -5.01 -10.85
N ILE A 141 -12.11 -5.48 -12.09
CA ILE A 141 -11.10 -6.28 -12.80
C ILE A 141 -10.31 -5.39 -13.75
N LYS A 142 -11.03 -4.64 -14.59
CA LYS A 142 -10.44 -3.77 -15.60
C LYS A 142 -11.19 -2.44 -15.63
N GLN A 143 -10.44 -1.34 -15.64
CA GLN A 143 -11.01 -0.02 -15.86
C GLN A 143 -11.59 0.05 -17.28
N GLY A 144 -12.77 0.65 -17.41
CA GLY A 144 -13.34 0.97 -18.72
C GLY A 144 -12.42 1.91 -19.47
N ALA A 145 -12.25 1.68 -20.78
CA ALA A 145 -11.53 2.59 -21.65
C ALA A 145 -12.54 3.32 -22.55
N GLY A 146 -12.53 4.66 -22.53
CA GLY A 146 -13.53 5.47 -23.25
C GLY A 146 -14.95 5.20 -22.75
N ASP A 147 -15.88 4.94 -23.67
CA ASP A 147 -17.30 4.70 -23.37
C ASP A 147 -17.63 3.28 -22.88
N SER A 148 -16.62 2.41 -22.74
CA SER A 148 -16.84 1.05 -22.25
C SER A 148 -17.04 1.01 -20.73
N SER A 149 -18.07 0.29 -20.27
CA SER A 149 -18.30 0.09 -18.84
C SER A 149 -17.17 -0.68 -18.17
N PRO A 150 -16.80 -0.38 -16.91
CA PRO A 150 -15.75 -1.11 -16.20
C PRO A 150 -16.12 -2.59 -16.03
N GLU A 151 -15.16 -3.48 -16.29
CA GLU A 151 -15.34 -4.93 -16.09
C GLU A 151 -15.24 -5.24 -14.60
N ARG A 152 -16.29 -5.87 -14.06
CA ARG A 152 -16.33 -6.34 -12.68
C ARG A 152 -16.52 -7.85 -12.64
N GLY A 153 -15.93 -8.48 -11.63
CA GLY A 153 -16.06 -9.92 -11.34
C GLY A 153 -16.04 -10.15 -9.85
N ASP A 154 -16.16 -11.40 -9.39
CA ASP A 154 -16.00 -11.71 -7.97
C ASP A 154 -14.54 -11.60 -7.50
N LEU A 155 -14.34 -11.76 -6.19
CA LEU A 155 -13.03 -11.71 -5.54
C LEU A 155 -12.05 -12.75 -6.09
N ILE A 156 -12.53 -13.91 -6.52
CA ILE A 156 -11.69 -14.99 -7.05
C ILE A 156 -11.19 -14.61 -8.45
N ASN A 157 -12.06 -14.08 -9.30
CA ASN A 157 -11.70 -13.51 -10.60
C ASN A 157 -10.67 -12.39 -10.44
N PHE A 158 -10.89 -11.49 -9.48
CA PHE A 158 -9.94 -10.43 -9.16
C PHE A 158 -8.58 -11.01 -8.70
N TYR A 159 -8.59 -12.00 -7.81
CA TYR A 159 -7.37 -12.64 -7.34
C TYR A 159 -6.56 -13.23 -8.50
N ASN A 160 -7.21 -14.05 -9.33
CA ASN A 160 -6.56 -14.76 -10.43
C ASN A 160 -6.08 -13.83 -11.54
N LYS A 161 -6.92 -12.89 -11.97
CA LYS A 161 -6.64 -12.03 -13.12
C LYS A 161 -5.74 -10.83 -12.79
N VAL A 162 -5.77 -10.34 -11.55
CA VAL A 162 -5.12 -9.07 -11.19
C VAL A 162 -4.15 -9.23 -10.02
N TYR A 163 -4.61 -9.72 -8.86
CA TYR A 163 -3.79 -9.73 -7.64
C TYR A 163 -2.54 -10.61 -7.78
N VAL A 164 -2.70 -11.84 -8.28
CA VAL A 164 -1.58 -12.80 -8.46
C VAL A 164 -0.52 -12.23 -9.39
N GLN A 165 -0.92 -11.56 -10.47
CA GLN A 165 0.02 -11.00 -11.45
C GLN A 165 0.99 -9.99 -10.81
N CYS A 166 0.53 -9.23 -9.81
CA CYS A 166 1.37 -8.27 -9.10
C CYS A 166 2.10 -8.89 -7.91
N MET A 167 1.49 -9.85 -7.21
CA MET A 167 1.94 -10.27 -5.88
C MET A 167 2.61 -11.64 -5.83
N GLN A 168 2.56 -12.44 -6.90
CA GLN A 168 3.09 -13.81 -6.90
C GLN A 168 4.57 -13.87 -6.52
N ASN A 169 5.42 -13.08 -7.19
CA ASN A 169 6.86 -13.09 -6.94
C ASN A 169 7.21 -12.68 -5.50
N PHE A 170 6.47 -11.71 -4.96
CA PHE A 170 6.63 -11.29 -3.57
C PHE A 170 6.18 -12.39 -2.60
N ALA A 171 5.01 -12.99 -2.82
CA ALA A 171 4.45 -14.01 -1.94
C ALA A 171 5.29 -15.30 -1.90
N LEU A 172 5.94 -15.67 -3.01
CA LEU A 172 6.81 -16.84 -3.07
C LEU A 172 8.05 -16.72 -2.16
N ARG A 173 8.43 -15.50 -1.73
CA ARG A 173 9.53 -15.30 -0.77
C ARG A 173 9.22 -15.91 0.60
N PHE A 174 7.95 -16.19 0.91
CA PHE A 174 7.53 -16.78 2.17
C PHE A 174 7.57 -18.32 2.22
N THR A 175 7.91 -19.02 1.12
CA THR A 175 7.90 -20.51 1.04
C THR A 175 9.12 -21.18 1.69
N GLY A 176 9.78 -20.53 2.67
CA GLY A 176 10.84 -21.15 3.48
C GLY A 176 12.25 -21.24 2.88
N ARG A 177 12.49 -20.80 1.63
CA ARG A 177 13.83 -20.81 1.00
C ARG A 177 14.64 -19.52 1.16
N HIS A 178 14.04 -18.44 1.67
CA HIS A 178 14.67 -17.13 1.89
C HIS A 178 14.35 -16.60 3.29
N LYS A 179 14.63 -17.40 4.33
CA LYS A 179 14.33 -17.03 5.73
C LYS A 179 15.10 -15.77 6.17
N ASP A 180 16.23 -15.46 5.52
CA ASP A 180 17.19 -14.44 5.97
C ASP A 180 17.16 -13.10 5.18
N GLU A 181 16.38 -12.95 4.10
CA GLU A 181 16.36 -11.70 3.32
C GLU A 181 15.02 -10.95 3.29
N CYS A 182 13.97 -11.52 3.87
CA CYS A 182 12.67 -10.86 3.94
C CYS A 182 12.53 -10.17 5.30
N GLY A 183 13.04 -8.94 5.41
CA GLY A 183 12.74 -8.06 6.54
C GLY A 183 11.22 -7.91 6.66
N LEU A 184 10.63 -8.54 7.67
CA LEU A 184 9.20 -8.44 7.93
C LEU A 184 8.88 -7.00 8.36
N SER A 185 7.79 -6.46 7.86
CA SER A 185 7.35 -5.13 8.25
C SER A 185 6.98 -5.10 9.72
N PRO A 186 7.41 -4.08 10.50
CA PRO A 186 6.98 -3.94 11.88
C PRO A 186 5.45 -3.79 11.90
N LEU A 187 4.78 -4.57 12.75
CA LEU A 187 3.36 -4.38 13.01
C LEU A 187 3.17 -2.98 13.64
N PRO A 188 2.24 -2.15 13.13
CA PRO A 188 1.85 -0.92 13.81
C PRO A 188 1.49 -1.21 15.27
N THR A 189 2.27 -0.67 16.21
CA THR A 189 2.04 -0.87 17.63
C THR A 189 0.69 -0.24 18.00
N GLY A 190 -0.26 -1.07 18.45
CA GLY A 190 -1.49 -0.57 19.06
C GLY A 190 -1.13 0.20 20.33
N ARG A 191 -1.43 1.50 20.38
CA ARG A 191 -1.37 2.26 21.65
C ARG A 191 -2.39 1.64 22.61
N GLY A 192 -1.91 0.96 23.65
CA GLY A 192 -2.68 0.77 24.87
C GLY A 192 -3.05 2.12 25.48
N GLU A 193 -4.26 2.21 26.02
CA GLU A 193 -4.75 3.22 26.98
C GLU A 193 -4.76 4.72 26.60
N ALA A 194 -4.58 5.10 25.33
CA ALA A 194 -4.87 6.47 24.88
C ALA A 194 -6.23 6.55 24.18
N ALA A 195 -7.27 6.03 24.82
CA ALA A 195 -8.66 6.09 24.35
C ALA A 195 -9.32 7.45 24.65
N TYR A 196 -8.65 8.56 24.32
CA TYR A 196 -9.27 9.87 24.16
C TYR A 196 -8.51 10.63 23.08
N SER A 197 -9.14 10.82 21.93
CA SER A 197 -8.75 11.96 21.08
C SER A 197 -9.11 13.22 21.88
N PRO A 198 -8.22 14.21 22.05
CA PRO A 198 -8.67 15.55 22.40
C PRO A 198 -9.72 15.93 21.36
N GLY A 199 -10.87 16.37 21.83
CA GLY A 199 -12.12 16.46 21.07
C GLY A 199 -11.96 16.99 19.66
N GLY A 200 -12.83 16.52 18.76
CA GLY A 200 -12.93 16.98 17.38
C GLY A 200 -13.00 18.50 17.31
N GLN A 201 -11.84 19.11 17.09
CA GLN A 201 -11.74 20.55 16.92
C GLN A 201 -12.17 20.85 15.49
N ARG A 202 -13.37 21.42 15.33
CA ARG A 202 -13.87 21.92 14.05
C ARG A 202 -12.83 22.88 13.49
N VAL A 203 -12.27 22.55 12.34
CA VAL A 203 -11.18 23.33 11.71
C VAL A 203 -11.72 24.53 10.94
N SER A 204 -13.04 24.69 10.79
CA SER A 204 -13.66 25.89 10.21
C SER A 204 -15.15 25.98 10.51
N GLU A 205 -15.61 27.17 10.88
CA GLU A 205 -17.04 27.51 11.05
C GLU A 205 -17.68 28.04 9.75
N ARG A 206 -16.92 28.17 8.65
CA ARG A 206 -17.36 28.90 7.45
C ARG A 206 -18.13 28.09 6.40
N HIS A 207 -18.52 26.85 6.69
CA HIS A 207 -19.38 26.10 5.78
C HIS A 207 -20.54 25.47 6.55
N GLN A 208 -21.75 26.00 6.33
CA GLN A 208 -22.98 25.29 6.63
C GLN A 208 -23.18 24.25 5.54
N LEU A 209 -23.29 22.98 5.93
CA LEU A 209 -23.81 21.94 5.06
C LEU A 209 -25.34 22.06 5.13
N TYR A 210 -25.96 22.36 3.99
CA TYR A 210 -27.39 22.19 3.78
C TYR A 210 -27.78 20.71 3.88
#